data_AF-A0A5N5SK10-F1
#
_entry.id   AF-A0A5N5SK10-F1
#
_cell.length_a   1.000
_cell.length_b   1.000
_cell.length_c   1.000
_cell.angle_alpha   90.00
_cell.angle_beta   90.00
_cell.angle_gamma   90.00
#
_symmetry.space_group_name_H-M   'P 1'
#
loop_
_entity.id
_entity.type
_entity.pdbx_description
1 polymer ?
#
loop_
_entity_poly.entity_id
_entity_poly.type
_entity_poly.pdbx_seq_one_letter_code
_entity_poly.pdbx_strand_id
1 'polypeptide(L)' 'MSEIKINAVSESSYKLGEGPHWNEEDQTLIFVDIPNGSIHRYFLQTQRVQNAQIDNSIFVNI' A
#
# COMPACT_ATOMS: atom_id res chain seq x y z
N MET A 1 -14.78 27.88 -3.56
CA MET A 1 -13.62 26.98 -3.56
C MET A 1 -14.09 25.63 -3.04
N SER A 2 -13.81 24.53 -3.73
CA SER A 2 -14.03 23.19 -3.19
C SER A 2 -13.06 22.95 -2.03
N GLU A 3 -13.57 22.49 -0.90
CA GLU A 3 -12.77 22.16 0.28
C GLU A 3 -11.97 20.87 0.01
N ILE A 4 -10.65 20.94 0.09
CA ILE A 4 -9.78 19.76 0.03
C ILE A 4 -9.74 19.14 1.42
N LYS A 5 -10.06 17.85 1.53
CA LYS A 5 -9.97 17.08 2.78
C LYS A 5 -8.87 16.04 2.66
N ILE A 6 -8.03 15.99 3.68
CA ILE A 6 -6.95 15.00 3.81
C ILE A 6 -7.32 14.08 4.96
N ASN A 7 -7.48 12.79 4.67
CA ASN A 7 -7.77 11.76 5.67
C ASN A 7 -6.77 10.62 5.52
N ALA A 8 -6.31 10.07 6.64
CA ALA A 8 -5.59 8.81 6.63
C ALA A 8 -6.57 7.68 6.24
N VAL A 9 -6.16 6.84 5.29
CA VAL A 9 -6.99 5.70 4.82
C VAL A 9 -6.71 4.41 5.58
N SER A 10 -5.73 4.41 6.49
CA SER A 10 -5.36 3.29 7.35
C SER A 10 -4.63 3.78 8.60
N GLU A 11 -4.83 3.10 9.73
CA GLU A 11 -4.06 3.28 10.97
C GLU A 11 -2.77 2.44 10.98
N SER A 12 -2.53 1.63 9.94
CA SER A 12 -1.35 0.79 9.84
C SER A 12 -0.08 1.63 9.63
N SER A 13 0.99 1.25 10.31
CA SER A 13 2.32 1.83 10.12
C SER A 13 3.14 0.94 9.20
N TYR A 14 3.79 1.54 8.21
CA TYR A 14 4.72 0.90 7.28
C TYR A 14 6.12 1.49 7.49
N LYS A 15 7.17 0.69 7.28
CA LYS A 15 8.54 1.20 7.46
C LYS A 15 8.91 2.15 6.34
N LEU A 16 8.51 1.85 5.10
CA LEU A 16 8.55 2.77 3.97
C LEU A 16 7.48 2.37 2.95
N GLY A 17 6.30 2.99 3.05
CA GLY A 17 5.22 2.83 2.08
C GLY A 17 5.53 3.58 0.79
N GLU A 18 5.67 2.86 -0.33
CA GLU A 18 6.09 3.41 -1.62
C GLU A 18 5.36 2.78 -2.81
N GLY A 19 5.53 3.38 -3.99
CA GLY A 19 4.98 2.87 -5.24
C GLY A 19 3.45 2.75 -5.28
N PRO A 20 2.69 3.80 -4.91
CA PRO A 20 1.24 3.76 -4.95
C PRO A 20 0.74 3.55 -6.38
N HIS A 21 -0.12 2.55 -6.56
CA HIS A 21 -0.75 2.22 -7.83
C HIS A 21 -2.26 2.02 -7.62
N TRP A 22 -3.06 2.79 -8.35
CA TRP A 22 -4.51 2.63 -8.32
C TRP A 22 -4.94 1.59 -9.37
N ASN A 23 -5.56 0.50 -8.91
CA ASN A 23 -6.23 -0.45 -9.77
C ASN A 23 -7.72 -0.10 -9.87
N GLU A 24 -8.13 0.41 -11.04
CA GLU A 24 -9.50 0.85 -11.30
C GLU A 24 -10.51 -0.30 -11.31
N GLU A 25 -10.14 -1.48 -11.81
CA GLU A 25 -11.04 -2.63 -11.94
C GLU A 25 -11.54 -3.11 -10.58
N ASP A 26 -10.63 -3.24 -9.61
CA ASP A 26 -10.96 -3.73 -8.26
C ASP A 26 -11.25 -2.60 -7.25
N GLN A 27 -11.11 -1.33 -7.66
CA GLN A 27 -11.15 -0.15 -6.76
C GLN A 27 -10.19 -0.29 -5.57
N THR A 28 -8.94 -0.62 -5.87
CA THR A 28 -7.91 -0.84 -4.83
C THR A 28 -6.66 -0.01 -5.02
N LEU A 29 -6.07 0.44 -3.92
CA LEU A 29 -4.73 1.02 -3.88
C LEU A 29 -3.72 -0.08 -3.55
N ILE A 30 -2.75 -0.29 -4.44
CA ILE A 30 -1.64 -1.23 -4.25
C ILE A 30 -0.38 -0.42 -3.92
N PHE A 31 0.43 -0.89 -2.98
CA PHE A 31 1.70 -0.25 -2.60
C PHE A 31 2.63 -1.28 -1.96
N VAL A 32 3.90 -0.93 -1.79
CA VAL A 32 4.91 -1.79 -1.16
C VAL A 32 5.37 -1.21 0.18
N ASP A 33 5.83 -2.07 1.07
CA ASP A 33 6.67 -1.71 2.21
C ASP A 33 8.06 -2.33 2.01
N ILE A 34 8.96 -1.60 1.34
CA ILE A 34 10.21 -2.13 0.79
C ILE A 34 11.09 -2.78 1.86
N PRO A 35 11.37 -2.12 3.01
CA PRO A 35 12.22 -2.70 4.04
C PRO A 35 11.61 -3.91 4.74
N ASN A 36 10.28 -4.06 4.70
CA ASN A 36 9.56 -5.20 5.24
C ASN A 36 9.30 -6.29 4.19
N GLY A 37 9.62 -6.03 2.91
CA GLY A 37 9.48 -7.01 1.83
C GLY A 37 8.03 -7.43 1.57
N SER A 38 7.07 -6.53 1.77
CA SER A 38 5.64 -6.83 1.64
C SER A 38 4.96 -5.98 0.58
N ILE A 39 3.96 -6.57 -0.08
CA ILE A 39 3.04 -5.89 -1.00
C ILE A 39 1.69 -5.77 -0.29
N HIS A 40 1.05 -4.63 -0.42
CA HIS A 40 -0.21 -4.30 0.22
C HIS A 40 -1.26 -3.94 -0.83
N ARG A 41 -2.51 -4.32 -0.56
CA ARG A 41 -3.69 -3.95 -1.34
C ARG A 41 -4.76 -3.44 -0.39
N TYR A 42 -5.09 -2.17 -0.49
CA TYR A 42 -6.18 -1.51 0.24
C TYR A 42 -7.45 -1.50 -0.62
N PHE A 43 -8.54 -2.03 -0.09
CA PHE A 43 -9.85 -2.08 -0.73
C PHE A 43 -10.68 -0.87 -0.32
N LEU A 44 -10.96 0.07 -1.23
CA LEU A 44 -11.62 1.34 -0.89
C LEU A 44 -13.01 1.12 -0.27
N GLN A 45 -13.80 0.19 -0.81
CA GLN A 45 -15.18 -0.04 -0.38
C GLN A 45 -15.29 -0.61 1.03
N THR A 46 -14.35 -1.47 1.45
CA THR A 46 -14.38 -2.16 2.75
C THR A 46 -13.38 -1.59 3.74
N GLN A 47 -12.49 -0.71 3.29
CA GLN A 47 -11.36 -0.16 4.04
C GLN A 47 -10.41 -1.23 4.59
N ARG A 48 -10.48 -2.46 4.05
CA ARG A 48 -9.61 -3.57 4.44
C ARG A 48 -8.28 -3.47 3.72
N VAL A 49 -7.19 -3.83 4.40
CA VAL A 49 -5.89 -4.08 3.78
C VAL A 49 -5.63 -5.59 3.73
N GLN A 50 -5.26 -6.09 2.56
CA GLN A 50 -4.63 -7.39 2.39
C GLN A 50 -3.13 -7.17 2.16
N ASN A 51 -2.29 -8.08 2.65
CA ASN A 51 -0.87 -8.07 2.38
C ASN A 51 -0.41 -9.44 1.86
N ALA A 52 0.71 -9.42 1.14
CA ALA A 52 1.46 -10.60 0.75
C ALA A 52 2.93 -10.36 1.11
N GLN A 53 3.53 -11.34 1.79
CA GLN A 53 4.96 -11.35 2.07
C GLN A 53 5.71 -11.88 0.85
N ILE A 54 6.78 -11.20 0.45
CA ILE A 54 7.70 -11.73 -0.57
C ILE A 54 8.71 -12.64 0.15
N ASP A 55 8.62 -13.94 -0.10
CA ASP A 55 9.62 -14.91 0.36
C ASP A 55 10.90 -14.80 -0.48
N ASN A 56 12.07 -14.86 0.19
CA ASN A 56 13.39 -14.90 -0.44
C ASN A 56 13.80 -13.65 -1.26
N SER A 57 13.53 -12.44 -0.76
CA SER A 57 14.11 -11.21 -1.33
C SER A 57 15.60 -11.12 -1.00
N ILE A 58 16.46 -11.51 -1.95
CA ILE A 58 17.89 -11.16 -1.88
C ILE A 58 17.96 -9.65 -2.17
N PHE A 59 18.17 -8.83 -1.15
CA PHE A 59 18.48 -7.42 -1.36
C PHE A 59 19.84 -7.36 -2.06
N VAL A 60 19.83 -7.13 -3.37
CA VAL A 60 21.05 -6.77 -4.10
C VAL A 60 21.32 -5.30 -3.76
N ASN A 61 22.30 -5.07 -2.88
CA ASN A 61 22.88 -3.73 -2.75
C ASN A 61 23.52 -3.39 -4.10
N ILE A 62 22.99 -2.36 -4.76
CA ILE A 62 23.52 -1.78 -6.00
C ILE A 62 24.62 -0.79 -5.65
#